data_AF-A0A1V4X608-F1
#
_entry.id   AF-A0A1V4X608-F1
#
_cell.length_a   1.000
_cell.length_b   1.000
_cell.length_c   1.000
_cell.angle_alpha   90.00
_cell.angle_beta   90.00
_cell.angle_gamma   90.00
#
_symmetry.space_group_name_H-M   'P 1'
#
loop_
_entity.id
_entity.type
_entity.pdbx_description
1 polymer ?
#
loop_
_entity_poly.entity_id
_entity_poly.type
_entity_poly.pdbx_seq_one_letter_code
_entity_poly.pdbx_strand_id
1 'polypeptide(L)' 'MDNTPPDRIAFDNSRDAKVQAFAESENLLKIYPKGADDETFVTFYFVEAVAAFSSFTAAPKNIPPV' A
#
# COMPACT_ATOMS: atom_id res chain seq x y z
N MET A 1 -9.18 4.36 25.41
CA MET A 1 -9.50 3.44 24.30
C MET A 1 -9.23 4.22 23.03
N ASP A 2 -8.38 3.68 22.15
CA ASP A 2 -8.15 4.26 20.83
C ASP A 2 -9.44 4.11 20.02
N ASN A 3 -9.96 5.24 19.52
CA ASN A 3 -11.21 5.31 18.77
C ASN A 3 -10.93 5.49 17.26
N THR A 4 -9.70 5.23 16.80
CA THR A 4 -9.36 5.29 15.38
C THR A 4 -10.09 4.16 14.64
N PRO A 5 -10.88 4.48 13.59
CA PRO A 5 -11.50 3.45 12.75
C PRO A 5 -10.42 2.51 12.22
N PRO A 6 -10.68 1.19 12.12
CA PRO A 6 -9.71 0.28 11.52
C PRO A 6 -9.41 0.71 10.09
N ASP A 7 -8.13 0.74 9.71
CA ASP A 7 -7.73 0.97 8.32
C ASP A 7 -8.39 -0.08 7.42
N ARG A 8 -8.89 0.36 6.26
CA ARG A 8 -9.58 -0.50 5.30
C ARG A 8 -8.82 -0.52 4.00
N ILE A 9 -8.65 -1.71 3.44
CA ILE A 9 -8.05 -1.94 2.13
C ILE A 9 -9.06 -2.53 1.15
N ALA A 10 -8.83 -2.29 -0.13
CA ALA A 10 -9.47 -3.00 -1.22
C ALA A 10 -8.40 -3.73 -2.03
N PHE A 11 -8.68 -4.98 -2.39
CA PHE A 11 -7.85 -5.72 -3.32
C PHE A 11 -8.11 -5.23 -4.74
N ASP A 12 -7.03 -5.01 -5.47
CA ASP A 12 -7.05 -4.77 -6.90
C ASP A 12 -6.23 -5.87 -7.55
N ASN A 13 -6.88 -6.79 -8.24
CA ASN A 13 -6.22 -7.89 -8.93
C ASN A 13 -6.10 -7.61 -10.43
N SER A 14 -6.38 -6.38 -10.87
CA SER A 14 -6.23 -5.98 -12.27
C SER A 14 -4.76 -6.11 -12.70
N ARG A 15 -4.57 -6.48 -13.95
CA ARG A 15 -3.24 -6.58 -14.54
C ARG A 15 -2.54 -5.22 -14.52
N ASP A 16 -3.29 -4.13 -14.70
CA ASP A 16 -2.76 -2.76 -14.71
C ASP A 16 -2.17 -2.36 -13.36
N ALA A 17 -2.86 -2.64 -12.24
CA ALA A 17 -2.35 -2.41 -10.90
C ALA A 17 -1.07 -3.21 -10.63
N LYS A 18 -1.02 -4.46 -11.08
CA LYS A 18 0.20 -5.28 -10.98
C LYS A 18 1.35 -4.71 -11.80
N VAL A 19 1.10 -4.30 -13.05
CA VAL A 19 2.11 -3.66 -13.92
C VAL A 19 2.68 -2.42 -13.24
N GLN A 20 1.84 -1.57 -12.65
CA GLN A 20 2.31 -0.38 -11.93
C GLN A 20 3.22 -0.76 -10.76
N ALA A 21 2.85 -1.74 -9.95
CA ALA A 21 3.66 -2.17 -8.80
C ALA A 21 5.07 -2.65 -9.23
N PHE A 22 5.18 -3.37 -10.35
CA PHE A 22 6.48 -3.80 -10.89
C PHE A 22 7.29 -2.66 -11.52
N ALA A 23 6.63 -1.64 -12.09
CA ALA A 23 7.30 -0.44 -12.59
C ALA A 23 7.88 0.41 -11.44
N GLU A 24 7.19 0.48 -10.31
CA GLU A 24 7.64 1.20 -9.12
C GLU A 24 8.68 0.43 -8.30
N SER A 25 8.72 -0.90 -8.44
CA SER A 25 9.67 -1.75 -7.72
C SER A 25 10.10 -2.98 -8.53
N GLU A 26 11.08 -2.78 -9.42
CA GLU A 26 11.64 -3.86 -10.26
C GLU A 26 12.19 -5.03 -9.45
N ASN A 27 12.60 -4.80 -8.20
CA ASN A 27 13.10 -5.85 -7.31
C ASN A 27 12.06 -6.93 -7.02
N LEU A 28 10.76 -6.62 -7.14
CA LEU A 28 9.69 -7.61 -6.99
C LEU A 28 9.80 -8.75 -8.00
N LEU A 29 10.40 -8.52 -9.18
CA LEU A 29 10.60 -9.56 -10.20
C LEU A 29 11.56 -10.66 -9.75
N LYS A 30 12.40 -10.42 -8.73
CA LYS A 30 13.25 -11.46 -8.13
C LYS A 30 12.44 -12.48 -7.34
N ILE A 31 11.26 -12.08 -6.85
CA ILE A 31 10.34 -12.92 -6.06
C ILE A 31 9.23 -13.46 -6.96
N TYR A 32 8.69 -12.61 -7.84
CA TYR A 32 7.60 -12.90 -8.77
C TYR A 32 8.09 -12.76 -10.20
N PRO A 33 8.83 -13.76 -10.73
CA PRO A 33 9.45 -13.66 -12.05
C PRO A 33 8.44 -13.59 -13.21
N LYS A 34 7.18 -13.97 -12.97
CA LYS A 34 6.08 -13.84 -13.95
C LYS A 34 5.48 -12.43 -13.99
N GLY A 35 5.91 -11.52 -13.13
CA GLY A 35 5.46 -10.12 -13.11
C GLY A 35 3.94 -10.02 -12.96
N ALA A 36 3.31 -9.18 -13.78
CA ALA A 36 1.87 -8.94 -13.74
C ALA A 36 1.01 -10.15 -14.08
N ASP A 37 1.59 -11.18 -14.69
CA ASP A 37 0.92 -12.43 -15.04
C ASP A 37 1.08 -13.49 -13.93
N ASP A 38 1.70 -13.13 -12.79
CA ASP A 38 1.78 -13.99 -11.62
C ASP A 38 0.42 -14.05 -10.88
N GLU A 39 -0.14 -15.25 -10.77
CA GLU A 39 -1.44 -15.49 -10.12
C GLU A 39 -1.36 -15.37 -8.59
N THR A 40 -0.17 -15.49 -8.00
CA THR A 40 0.04 -15.41 -6.55
C THR A 40 0.38 -13.99 -6.09
N PHE A 41 0.81 -13.14 -7.01
CA PHE A 41 1.02 -11.72 -6.73
C PHE A 41 -0.32 -10.97 -6.70
N VAL A 42 -0.60 -10.32 -5.58
CA VAL A 42 -1.83 -9.53 -5.36
C VAL A 42 -1.45 -8.09 -5.01
N THR A 43 -2.27 -7.15 -5.47
CA THR A 43 -2.14 -5.73 -5.11
C THR A 43 -3.35 -5.28 -4.31
N PHE A 44 -3.15 -4.26 -3.47
CA PHE A 44 -4.21 -3.65 -2.69
C PHE A 44 -3.87 -2.18 -2.45
N TYR A 45 -4.89 -1.40 -2.11
CA TYR A 45 -4.74 0.01 -1.74
C TYR A 45 -5.60 0.33 -0.53
N PHE A 46 -5.24 1.38 0.21
CA PHE A 46 -6.04 1.88 1.32
C PHE A 46 -7.27 2.64 0.79
N VAL A 47 -8.45 2.24 1.25
CA VAL A 47 -9.73 2.94 1.01
C VAL A 47 -9.97 3.95 2.13
N GLU A 48 -9.60 3.59 3.35
CA GLU A 48 -9.64 4.45 4.53
C GLU A 48 -8.37 4.17 5.34
N ALA A 49 -7.61 5.22 5.65
CA ALA A 49 -6.46 5.10 6.53
C ALA A 49 -6.25 6.41 7.31
N VAL A 50 -5.82 6.30 8.56
CA VAL A 50 -5.41 7.44 9.38
C VAL A 50 -3.94 7.28 9.77
N ALA A 51 -3.10 8.20 9.30
CA ALA A 51 -1.68 8.18 9.62
C ALA A 51 -1.26 9.39 10.45
N ALA A 52 -0.39 9.16 11.44
CA ALA A 52 0.25 10.21 12.22
C ALA A 52 1.78 10.14 12.09
N PHE A 53 2.40 11.22 11.66
CA PHE A 53 3.85 11.37 11.62
C PHE A 53 4.37 11.88 12.96
N SER A 54 5.20 11.10 13.64
CA SER A 54 5.77 11.44 14.96
C SER A 54 7.29 11.64 14.86
N SER A 55 7.84 12.58 15.62
CA SER A 55 9.29 12.75 15.79
C SER A 55 9.64 13.04 17.26
N PHE A 56 10.91 12.87 17.63
CA PHE A 56 11.37 13.16 18.99
C PHE A 56 11.39 14.66 19.34
N THR A 57 11.33 15.52 18.34
CA THR A 57 11.52 16.98 18.48
C THR A 57 10.25 17.78 18.18
N ALA A 58 9.17 17.13 17.73
CA ALA A 58 7.92 17.79 17.38
C ALA A 58 6.72 16.94 17.80
N ALA A 59 5.59 17.61 18.07
CA ALA A 59 4.32 16.95 18.32
C ALA A 59 3.88 16.14 17.06
N PRO A 60 3.19 15.00 17.25
CA PRO A 60 2.65 14.22 16.14
C PRO A 60 1.76 15.05 15.23
N LYS A 61 1.85 14.79 13.92
CA LYS A 61 1.04 15.47 12.89
C LYS A 61 0.25 14.44 12.11
N ASN A 62 -1.05 14.66 11.99
CA ASN A 62 -1.90 13.83 11.13
C ASN A 62 -1.56 14.09 9.66
N ILE A 63 -1.48 13.02 8.87
CA ILE A 63 -1.29 13.07 7.43
C ILE A 63 -2.68 12.92 6.79
N PRO A 64 -3.13 13.88 5.96
CA PRO A 64 -4.38 13.74 5.24
C PRO A 64 -4.27 12.60 4.20
N PRO A 65 -5.37 11.89 3.90
CA PRO A 65 -5.37 10.95 2.77
C PRO A 65 -5.09 11.70 1.46
N VAL A 66 -4.35 11.05 0.56
CA VAL A 66 -4.01 11.57 -0.78
C VAL A 66 -5.16 11.33 -1.74
#